data_AF-A0AAE1C5Q4-F1
#
_entry.id   AF-A0AAE1C5Q4-F1
#
_cell.length_a   1.000
_cell.length_b   1.000
_cell.length_c   1.000
_cell.angle_alpha   90.00
_cell.angle_beta   90.00
_cell.angle_gamma   90.00
#
_symmetry.space_group_name_H-M   'P 1'
#
loop_
_entity.id
_entity.type
_entity.pdbx_description
1 polymer ?
#
loop_
_entity_poly.entity_id
_entity_poly.type
_entity_poly.pdbx_seq_one_letter_code
_entity_poly.pdbx_strand_id
1 'polypeptide(L)'
;MNKLKSVFKKKREQEVLFVSKDFYDPSSKATSSSNSPPVVPRESKVFNHSTWFENPQSIGMQGWPSRAPPDPPAQATQASGEAGMFGYYAPLASTNTEPRMTAQRPPAELGPERQTVTGHIINMPEYIPYQPAADDRVRAEENARQERAAAQENIRRDRLADEQAQARRERAAEEERAQQQDRLAAQRRAKQRNLEAAEEKEKQERLAAEEVLIFRKQNASVKNVRHVRDLIREKYRLDIEVWRRKRVQVDARFKIEEDARKADAILEEIVSIVSDWDNDVFDTPEEWEMAEEIKNGIPKLDEPYVLWRTSPPWDPSRLERSSQIAHADGQYNSVN
;
A
#
# COMPACT_ATOMS: atom_id res chain seq x y z
N MET A 1 15.12 21.59 -25.14
CA MET A 1 14.72 20.47 -24.24
C MET A 1 14.94 19.05 -24.81
N ASN A 2 15.50 18.85 -26.02
CA ASN A 2 15.65 17.51 -26.63
C ASN A 2 17.05 16.86 -26.54
N LYS A 3 18.02 17.45 -25.80
CA LYS A 3 19.38 16.88 -25.69
C LYS A 3 19.66 16.06 -24.42
N LEU A 4 18.77 16.07 -23.42
CA LEU A 4 18.97 15.36 -22.15
C LEU A 4 18.41 13.91 -22.12
N LYS A 5 17.56 13.53 -23.07
CA LYS A 5 17.01 12.16 -23.16
C LYS A 5 17.98 11.15 -23.78
N SER A 6 19.09 11.60 -24.39
CA SER A 6 20.07 10.72 -25.06
C SER A 6 21.11 10.13 -24.11
N VAL A 7 21.38 10.73 -22.96
CA VAL A 7 22.43 10.27 -22.04
C VAL A 7 21.97 9.10 -21.17
N PHE A 8 20.68 9.01 -20.84
CA PHE A 8 20.16 7.94 -19.98
C PHE A 8 19.94 6.59 -20.69
N LYS A 9 19.82 6.56 -22.03
CA LYS A 9 19.65 5.30 -22.76
C LYS A 9 20.96 4.50 -22.90
N LYS A 10 22.11 5.18 -22.89
CA LYS A 10 23.43 4.54 -23.08
C LYS A 10 24.01 3.91 -21.82
N LYS A 11 23.51 4.25 -20.63
CA LYS A 11 24.03 3.73 -19.35
C LYS A 11 23.38 2.40 -18.93
N ARG A 12 22.22 2.03 -19.49
CA ARG A 12 21.50 0.80 -19.13
C ARG A 12 21.93 -0.43 -19.94
N GLU A 13 22.67 -0.25 -21.04
CA GLU A 13 23.18 -1.36 -21.86
C GLU A 13 24.57 -1.86 -21.40
N GLN A 14 25.26 -1.14 -20.50
CA GLN A 14 26.57 -1.58 -19.98
C GLN A 14 26.49 -2.44 -18.70
N GLU A 15 25.35 -2.52 -18.03
CA GLU A 15 25.20 -3.33 -16.80
C GLU A 15 24.68 -4.76 -17.04
N VAL A 16 24.32 -5.13 -18.27
CA VAL A 16 23.78 -6.47 -18.59
C VAL A 16 24.86 -7.44 -19.11
N LEU A 17 26.13 -7.03 -19.18
CA LEU A 17 27.21 -7.84 -19.77
C LEU A 17 28.16 -8.51 -18.76
N PHE A 18 27.85 -8.54 -17.45
CA PHE A 18 28.77 -9.06 -16.44
C PHE A 18 28.32 -10.31 -15.66
N VAL A 19 27.24 -10.98 -16.07
CA VAL A 19 26.81 -12.22 -15.42
C VAL A 19 26.61 -13.30 -16.49
N SER A 20 27.66 -14.10 -16.73
CA SER A 20 27.66 -15.48 -17.25
C SER A 20 28.93 -15.73 -18.09
N LYS A 21 30.08 -15.96 -17.44
CA LYS A 21 31.27 -16.42 -18.18
C LYS A 21 32.13 -17.49 -17.51
N ASP A 22 31.65 -18.16 -16.47
CA ASP A 22 32.40 -19.25 -15.85
C ASP A 22 31.47 -20.43 -15.51
N PHE A 23 31.11 -21.26 -16.51
CA PHE A 23 30.86 -22.71 -16.33
C PHE A 23 30.49 -23.37 -17.68
N TYR A 24 31.48 -23.67 -18.51
CA TYR A 24 31.34 -24.75 -19.49
C TYR A 24 32.70 -25.37 -19.75
N ASP A 25 32.90 -26.58 -19.21
CA ASP A 25 34.08 -27.42 -19.42
C ASP A 25 33.81 -28.36 -20.60
N PRO A 26 34.49 -28.19 -21.77
CA PRO A 26 34.27 -29.01 -22.95
C PRO A 26 35.27 -30.18 -23.03
N SER A 27 35.49 -30.91 -21.94
CA SER A 27 36.38 -32.07 -21.91
C SER A 27 35.72 -33.36 -21.39
N SER A 28 34.76 -33.89 -22.14
CA SER A 28 34.44 -35.32 -22.09
C SER A 28 34.18 -35.87 -23.49
N LYS A 29 35.28 -36.09 -24.21
CA LYS A 29 35.36 -36.96 -25.39
C LYS A 29 35.65 -38.40 -24.94
N ALA A 30 35.16 -39.34 -25.75
CA ALA A 30 35.42 -40.79 -25.78
C ALA A 30 34.49 -41.61 -24.86
N THR A 31 33.87 -42.71 -25.27
CA THR A 31 34.13 -43.65 -26.38
C THR A 31 32.83 -44.25 -26.90
N SER A 32 32.70 -44.28 -28.22
CA SER A 32 31.82 -45.15 -28.99
C SER A 32 32.09 -46.63 -28.70
N SER A 33 31.07 -47.37 -28.30
CA SER A 33 31.04 -48.83 -28.34
C SER A 33 29.75 -49.29 -28.99
N SER A 34 29.83 -49.60 -30.28
CA SER A 34 28.79 -50.26 -31.04
C SER A 34 28.66 -51.70 -30.58
N ASN A 35 27.53 -52.06 -29.98
CA ASN A 35 27.04 -53.43 -29.97
C ASN A 35 25.53 -53.39 -30.14
N SER A 36 25.11 -53.53 -31.39
CA SER A 36 23.72 -53.75 -31.77
C SER A 36 23.32 -55.19 -31.41
N PRO A 37 22.31 -55.41 -30.57
CA PRO A 37 21.67 -56.71 -30.48
C PRO A 37 20.72 -56.96 -31.68
N PRO A 38 20.47 -58.22 -32.04
CA PRO A 38 19.66 -58.59 -33.21
C PRO A 38 18.20 -58.17 -33.04
N VAL A 39 17.68 -57.57 -34.11
CA VAL A 39 16.28 -57.21 -34.30
C VAL A 39 15.43 -58.49 -34.29
N VAL A 40 14.69 -58.69 -33.20
CA VAL A 40 13.62 -59.69 -33.13
C VAL A 40 12.35 -59.04 -33.71
N PRO A 41 11.61 -59.69 -34.63
CA PRO A 41 10.37 -59.14 -35.16
C PRO A 41 9.33 -59.06 -34.04
N ARG A 42 9.07 -57.83 -33.56
CA ARG A 42 7.96 -57.55 -32.65
C ARG A 42 6.68 -57.59 -33.48
N GLU A 43 5.88 -58.62 -33.26
CA GLU A 43 4.48 -58.66 -33.68
C GLU A 43 3.78 -57.40 -33.15
N SER A 44 3.46 -56.48 -34.06
CA SER A 44 2.63 -55.33 -33.77
C SER A 44 1.20 -55.80 -33.56
N LYS A 45 0.87 -56.23 -32.33
CA LYS A 45 -0.50 -56.17 -31.84
C LYS A 45 -0.86 -54.70 -31.73
N VAL A 46 -1.50 -54.20 -32.79
CA VAL A 46 -2.20 -52.92 -32.83
C VAL A 46 -3.32 -53.02 -31.80
N PHE A 47 -3.03 -52.62 -30.56
CA PHE A 47 -4.06 -52.44 -29.54
C PHE A 47 -4.71 -51.09 -29.82
N ASN A 48 -5.78 -51.11 -30.60
CA ASN A 48 -6.66 -49.98 -30.81
C ASN A 48 -7.24 -49.57 -29.44
N HIS A 49 -6.72 -48.47 -28.87
CA HIS A 49 -7.34 -47.76 -27.75
C HIS A 49 -8.41 -46.74 -28.21
N SER A 50 -8.88 -46.85 -29.46
CA SER A 50 -10.01 -46.07 -29.97
C SER A 50 -11.30 -46.86 -29.80
N THR A 51 -11.92 -46.74 -28.61
CA THR A 51 -13.37 -46.84 -28.34
C THR A 51 -13.60 -46.95 -26.82
N TRP A 52 -13.32 -45.91 -26.05
CA TRP A 52 -13.78 -45.80 -24.65
C TRP A 52 -14.59 -44.53 -24.37
N PHE A 53 -15.07 -43.86 -25.42
CA PHE A 53 -15.93 -42.67 -25.32
C PHE A 53 -17.07 -42.66 -26.35
N GLU A 54 -17.64 -43.82 -26.68
CA GLU A 54 -18.90 -43.89 -27.44
C GLU A 54 -19.86 -44.85 -26.75
N ASN A 55 -20.40 -44.44 -25.59
CA ASN A 55 -21.82 -44.61 -25.24
C ASN A 55 -22.16 -43.94 -23.88
N PRO A 56 -22.69 -42.71 -23.82
CA PRO A 56 -23.27 -42.17 -22.58
C PRO A 56 -24.73 -42.60 -22.35
N GLN A 57 -25.31 -43.47 -23.19
CA GLN A 57 -26.68 -43.95 -23.00
C GLN A 57 -26.69 -45.31 -22.29
N SER A 58 -26.88 -45.30 -20.96
CA SER A 58 -27.58 -46.34 -20.15
C SER A 58 -27.00 -46.63 -18.77
N ILE A 59 -26.09 -45.79 -18.23
CA ILE A 59 -25.98 -45.72 -16.78
C ILE A 59 -27.07 -44.77 -16.32
N GLY A 60 -28.18 -45.33 -15.86
CA GLY A 60 -29.21 -44.59 -15.17
C GLY A 60 -28.58 -43.87 -13.97
N MET A 61 -28.25 -42.58 -14.16
CA MET A 61 -28.17 -41.63 -13.08
C MET A 61 -29.58 -41.55 -12.50
N GLN A 62 -29.89 -42.45 -11.58
CA GLN A 62 -30.91 -42.20 -10.59
C GLN A 62 -30.49 -40.90 -9.91
N GLY A 63 -31.38 -39.91 -10.03
CA GLY A 63 -31.09 -38.53 -9.72
C GLY A 63 -30.43 -38.38 -8.36
N TRP A 64 -29.32 -37.65 -8.32
CA TRP A 64 -28.96 -36.96 -7.09
C TRP A 64 -30.19 -36.11 -6.72
N PRO A 65 -30.82 -36.32 -5.56
CA PRO A 65 -31.89 -35.44 -5.14
C PRO A 65 -31.29 -34.06 -5.02
N SER A 66 -31.74 -33.15 -5.89
CA SER A 66 -31.49 -31.74 -5.77
C SER A 66 -32.01 -31.34 -4.39
N ARG A 67 -31.07 -31.23 -3.43
CA ARG A 67 -31.37 -30.85 -2.06
C ARG A 67 -31.80 -29.39 -2.16
N ALA A 68 -33.10 -29.15 -2.19
CA ALA A 68 -33.64 -27.83 -1.99
C ALA A 68 -33.00 -27.27 -0.71
N PRO A 69 -32.45 -26.05 -0.73
CA PRO A 69 -31.96 -25.43 0.48
C PRO A 69 -33.12 -25.39 1.50
N PRO A 70 -32.88 -25.70 2.78
CA PRO A 70 -33.91 -25.55 3.78
C PRO A 70 -34.40 -24.10 3.78
N ASP A 71 -35.73 -23.93 3.77
CA ASP A 71 -36.35 -22.62 3.87
C ASP A 71 -35.74 -21.84 5.05
N PRO A 72 -35.37 -20.56 4.86
CA PRO A 72 -34.90 -19.75 5.97
C PRO A 72 -35.99 -19.67 7.03
N PRO A 73 -35.69 -19.88 8.33
CA PRO A 73 -36.68 -19.72 9.37
C PRO A 73 -37.22 -18.28 9.32
N ALA A 74 -38.55 -18.16 9.33
CA ALA A 74 -39.26 -16.91 9.37
C ALA A 74 -38.63 -15.99 10.44
N GLN A 75 -38.07 -14.86 9.98
CA GLN A 75 -37.51 -13.86 10.88
C GLN A 75 -38.66 -13.22 11.66
N ALA A 76 -38.80 -13.67 12.91
CA ALA A 76 -39.56 -12.96 13.92
C ALA A 76 -38.89 -11.60 14.14
N THR A 77 -39.63 -10.55 13.82
CA THR A 77 -39.38 -9.18 14.25
C THR A 77 -39.31 -9.14 15.78
N GLN A 78 -38.10 -9.08 16.33
CA GLN A 78 -37.88 -8.65 17.70
C GLN A 78 -36.98 -7.42 17.71
N ALA A 79 -37.62 -6.32 18.09
CA ALA A 79 -36.99 -5.09 18.49
C ALA A 79 -36.46 -5.24 19.93
N SER A 80 -35.15 -5.14 20.10
CA SER A 80 -34.42 -4.79 21.33
C SER A 80 -32.93 -4.88 20.97
N GLY A 81 -32.09 -3.84 21.00
CA GLY A 81 -31.95 -2.86 22.08
C GLY A 81 -30.85 -3.35 23.01
N GLU A 82 -29.58 -3.18 22.62
CA GLU A 82 -28.36 -3.23 23.46
C GLU A 82 -27.14 -2.99 22.54
N ALA A 83 -26.54 -1.79 22.55
CA ALA A 83 -25.51 -1.35 23.49
C ALA A 83 -24.25 -2.24 23.48
N GLY A 84 -23.37 -2.03 22.50
CA GLY A 84 -22.02 -2.61 22.47
C GLY A 84 -21.09 -1.74 21.62
N MET A 85 -20.40 -0.78 22.24
CA MET A 85 -18.94 -0.85 22.43
C MET A 85 -18.17 -1.03 21.11
N PHE A 86 -18.03 0.05 20.34
CA PHE A 86 -16.92 0.21 19.43
C PHE A 86 -16.19 1.52 19.72
N GLY A 87 -14.90 1.36 19.99
CA GLY A 87 -13.99 2.36 20.48
C GLY A 87 -13.79 3.49 19.48
N TYR A 88 -14.10 4.70 19.93
CA TYR A 88 -13.55 5.91 19.37
C TYR A 88 -12.05 5.94 19.68
N TYR A 89 -11.23 5.71 18.65
CA TYR A 89 -9.85 6.17 18.69
C TYR A 89 -9.87 7.70 18.65
N ALA A 90 -9.62 8.28 19.82
CA ALA A 90 -9.31 9.69 19.98
C ALA A 90 -7.91 9.97 19.40
N PRO A 91 -7.75 10.92 18.46
CA PRO A 91 -6.46 11.58 18.30
C PRO A 91 -6.27 12.55 19.47
N LEU A 92 -5.39 12.18 20.38
CA LEU A 92 -4.87 13.04 21.43
C LEU A 92 -4.11 14.21 20.82
N ALA A 93 -4.25 15.36 21.49
CA ALA A 93 -3.32 16.47 21.54
C ALA A 93 -3.13 17.31 20.27
N SER A 94 -3.77 18.48 20.26
CA SER A 94 -3.03 19.74 20.41
C SER A 94 -4.02 20.90 20.44
N THR A 95 -4.75 21.05 21.55
CA THR A 95 -5.36 22.34 21.86
C THR A 95 -4.23 23.29 22.17
N ASN A 96 -3.81 24.04 21.15
CA ASN A 96 -2.96 25.19 21.34
C ASN A 96 -3.77 26.21 22.13
N THR A 97 -3.55 26.17 23.44
CA THR A 97 -4.00 27.17 24.40
C THR A 97 -3.36 28.47 23.98
N GLU A 98 -4.08 29.29 23.22
CA GLU A 98 -3.72 30.68 23.04
C GLU A 98 -3.73 31.35 24.43
N PRO A 99 -2.61 31.91 24.89
CA PRO A 99 -2.66 32.81 26.03
C PRO A 99 -3.45 34.03 25.58
N ARG A 100 -4.69 34.10 26.04
CA ARG A 100 -5.52 35.31 26.11
C ARG A 100 -4.68 36.37 26.83
N MET A 101 -3.92 37.13 26.05
CA MET A 101 -3.23 38.33 26.49
C MET A 101 -4.30 39.25 27.05
N THR A 102 -4.41 39.25 28.37
CA THR A 102 -5.10 40.24 29.16
C THR A 102 -4.57 41.59 28.72
N ALA A 103 -5.40 42.32 27.97
CA ALA A 103 -5.19 43.73 27.70
C ALA A 103 -5.13 44.44 29.05
N GLN A 104 -3.91 44.61 29.54
CA GLN A 104 -3.58 45.36 30.73
C GLN A 104 -3.90 46.82 30.38
N ARG A 105 -5.09 47.22 30.82
CA ARG A 105 -5.59 48.59 30.79
C ARG A 105 -4.50 49.50 31.38
N PRO A 106 -3.96 50.49 30.66
CA PRO A 106 -3.09 51.47 31.29
C PRO A 106 -3.88 52.17 32.40
N PRO A 107 -3.29 52.36 33.59
CA PRO A 107 -3.92 53.14 34.65
C PRO A 107 -4.13 54.57 34.14
N ALA A 108 -5.31 55.11 34.46
CA ALA A 108 -5.64 56.50 34.23
C ALA A 108 -4.56 57.39 34.85
N GLU A 109 -3.76 58.05 34.02
CA GLU A 109 -2.95 59.17 34.47
C GLU A 109 -3.89 60.29 34.89
N LEU A 110 -4.09 60.33 36.21
CA LEU A 110 -4.25 61.49 37.06
C LEU A 110 -4.13 62.82 36.30
N GLY A 111 -5.24 63.54 36.26
CA GLY A 111 -5.30 64.88 35.69
C GLY A 111 -4.32 65.83 36.36
N PRO A 112 -4.01 66.97 35.72
CA PRO A 112 -3.17 67.98 36.34
C PRO A 112 -3.87 68.52 37.58
N GLU A 113 -3.34 68.15 38.74
CA GLU A 113 -3.54 68.84 40.01
C GLU A 113 -3.30 70.33 39.75
N ARG A 114 -4.38 71.11 39.75
CA ARG A 114 -4.29 72.57 39.81
C ARG A 114 -3.83 72.94 41.22
N GLN A 115 -2.51 72.89 41.43
CA GLN A 115 -1.90 73.53 42.59
C GLN A 115 -2.03 75.04 42.40
N THR A 116 -3.05 75.61 43.02
CA THR A 116 -3.17 77.04 43.28
C THR A 116 -2.09 77.43 44.28
N VAL A 117 -0.90 77.77 43.78
CA VAL A 117 0.13 78.41 44.60
C VAL A 117 -0.29 79.86 44.81
N THR A 118 -0.85 80.11 45.99
CA THR A 118 -1.07 81.43 46.58
C THR A 118 0.29 82.07 46.87
N GLY A 119 0.86 82.75 45.87
CA GLY A 119 2.11 83.47 45.96
C GLY A 119 1.90 84.94 46.29
N HIS A 120 2.40 85.35 47.46
CA HIS A 120 2.48 86.70 47.99
C HIS A 120 2.65 87.83 46.97
N ILE A 121 1.80 88.84 47.07
CA ILE A 121 1.99 90.18 46.51
C ILE A 121 3.11 90.85 47.30
N ILE A 122 4.35 90.72 46.81
CA ILE A 122 5.49 91.52 47.28
C ILE A 122 5.58 92.74 46.36
N ASN A 123 5.51 93.92 46.96
CA ASN A 123 5.75 95.24 46.37
C ASN A 123 6.80 95.18 45.25
N MET A 124 6.41 95.51 44.02
CA MET A 124 7.34 95.85 42.95
C MET A 124 7.99 97.21 43.26
N PRO A 125 9.30 97.29 43.48
CA PRO A 125 10.01 98.56 43.41
C PRO A 125 9.97 99.10 41.98
N GLU A 126 9.95 100.42 41.84
CA GLU A 126 9.89 101.17 40.59
C GLU A 126 10.78 100.57 39.49
N TYR A 127 10.14 100.21 38.37
CA TYR A 127 10.78 99.78 37.13
C TYR A 127 11.53 100.97 36.50
N ILE A 128 12.81 101.10 36.82
CA ILE A 128 13.73 101.94 36.07
C ILE A 128 14.01 101.21 34.74
N PRO A 129 13.67 101.79 33.57
CA PRO A 129 13.94 101.16 32.29
C PRO A 129 15.45 101.02 32.11
N TYR A 130 15.98 99.82 32.36
CA TYR A 130 17.37 99.49 32.06
C TYR A 130 17.53 99.56 30.54
N GLN A 131 18.14 100.65 30.06
CA GLN A 131 18.59 100.74 28.68
C GLN A 131 19.94 100.00 28.63
N PRO A 132 20.02 98.79 28.05
CA PRO A 132 21.29 98.10 27.93
C PRO A 132 22.26 98.98 27.14
N ALA A 133 23.50 99.07 27.60
CA ALA A 133 24.56 99.77 26.90
C ALA A 133 24.64 99.27 25.45
N ALA A 134 25.03 100.14 24.51
CA ALA A 134 25.02 99.82 23.08
C ALA A 134 25.78 98.50 22.73
N ASP A 135 26.79 98.14 23.53
CA ASP A 135 27.58 96.92 23.38
C ASP A 135 26.82 95.63 23.71
N ASP A 136 25.83 95.67 24.62
CA ASP A 136 25.02 94.51 24.97
C ASP A 136 24.01 94.16 23.86
N ARG A 137 23.59 95.16 23.07
CA ARG A 137 22.69 94.95 21.92
C ARG A 137 23.39 94.23 20.77
N VAL A 138 24.67 94.54 20.53
CA VAL A 138 25.46 93.89 19.48
C VAL A 138 25.73 92.43 19.84
N ARG A 139 26.09 92.12 21.09
CA ARG A 139 26.25 90.73 21.57
C ARG A 139 24.94 89.95 21.54
N ALA A 140 23.84 90.57 21.94
CA ALA A 140 22.52 89.95 21.86
C ALA A 140 22.12 89.63 20.42
N GLU A 141 22.44 90.52 19.47
CA GLU A 141 22.16 90.28 18.05
C GLU A 141 23.05 89.19 17.45
N GLU A 142 24.34 89.15 17.81
CA GLU A 142 25.27 88.09 17.39
C GLU A 142 24.85 86.72 17.94
N ASN A 143 24.49 86.64 19.22
CA ASN A 143 23.95 85.43 19.83
C ASN A 143 22.64 85.01 19.15
N ALA A 144 21.73 85.95 18.86
CA ALA A 144 20.49 85.65 18.14
C ALA A 144 20.73 85.14 16.72
N ARG A 145 21.77 85.63 16.03
CA ARG A 145 22.18 85.11 14.71
C ARG A 145 22.76 83.69 14.82
N GLN A 146 23.60 83.43 15.84
CA GLN A 146 24.14 82.09 16.10
C GLN A 146 23.04 81.09 16.47
N GLU A 147 22.09 81.48 17.32
CA GLU A 147 20.93 80.64 17.69
C GLU A 147 20.05 80.32 16.48
N ARG A 148 19.78 81.29 15.60
CA ARG A 148 19.03 81.06 14.35
C ARG A 148 19.78 80.11 13.41
N ALA A 149 21.10 80.25 13.29
CA ALA A 149 21.92 79.37 12.47
C ALA A 149 21.91 77.93 13.03
N ALA A 150 22.08 77.77 14.35
CA ALA A 150 21.99 76.47 15.02
C ALA A 150 20.59 75.84 14.89
N ALA A 151 19.53 76.64 15.03
CA ALA A 151 18.17 76.18 14.82
C ALA A 151 17.93 75.71 13.38
N GLN A 152 18.42 76.43 12.38
CA GLN A 152 18.35 76.00 10.97
C GLN A 152 19.14 74.72 10.72
N GLU A 153 20.31 74.55 11.34
CA GLU A 153 21.08 73.32 11.23
C GLU A 153 20.37 72.13 11.87
N ASN A 154 19.78 72.30 13.05
CA ASN A 154 18.98 71.27 13.72
C ASN A 154 17.78 70.86 12.86
N ILE A 155 17.04 71.83 12.29
CA ILE A 155 15.94 71.54 11.36
C ILE A 155 16.43 70.75 10.14
N ARG A 156 17.62 71.07 9.61
CA ARG A 156 18.20 70.32 8.48
C ARG A 156 18.57 68.89 8.89
N ARG A 157 19.15 68.69 10.08
CA ARG A 157 19.48 67.37 10.61
C ARG A 157 18.23 66.52 10.85
N ASP A 158 17.19 67.11 11.42
CA ASP A 158 15.92 66.43 11.68
C ASP A 158 15.26 65.98 10.37
N ARG A 159 15.22 66.86 9.35
CA ARG A 159 14.71 66.50 8.01
C ARG A 159 15.47 65.35 7.37
N LEU A 160 16.81 65.36 7.46
CA LEU A 160 17.63 64.26 6.94
C LEU A 160 17.41 62.97 7.72
N ALA A 161 17.22 63.05 9.03
CA ALA A 161 16.91 61.89 9.87
C ALA A 161 15.53 61.29 9.51
N ASP A 162 14.52 62.14 9.30
CA ASP A 162 13.18 61.72 8.87
C ASP A 162 13.22 61.08 7.49
N GLU A 163 13.96 61.65 6.53
CA GLU A 163 14.13 61.09 5.20
C GLU A 163 14.84 59.72 5.25
N GLN A 164 15.89 59.58 6.04
CA GLN A 164 16.56 58.29 6.26
C GLN A 164 15.63 57.28 6.94
N ALA A 165 14.82 57.71 7.90
CA ALA A 165 13.85 56.84 8.56
C ALA A 165 12.76 56.37 7.59
N GLN A 166 12.27 57.26 6.71
CA GLN A 166 11.32 56.92 5.66
C GLN A 166 11.93 55.92 4.66
N ALA A 167 13.14 56.18 4.17
CA ALA A 167 13.83 55.28 3.25
C ALA A 167 14.08 53.89 3.87
N ARG A 168 14.39 53.81 5.17
CA ARG A 168 14.53 52.53 5.89
C ARG A 168 13.19 51.80 6.00
N ARG A 169 12.10 52.52 6.30
CA ARG A 169 10.74 51.93 6.36
C ARG A 169 10.29 51.42 5.00
N GLU A 170 10.57 52.15 3.93
CA GLU A 170 10.23 51.75 2.57
C GLU A 170 10.99 50.49 2.15
N ARG A 171 12.31 50.43 2.37
CA ARG A 171 13.10 49.21 2.11
C ARG A 171 12.61 48.01 2.91
N ALA A 172 12.30 48.20 4.20
CA ALA A 172 11.76 47.12 5.03
C ALA A 172 10.40 46.63 4.50
N ALA A 173 9.52 47.54 4.06
CA ALA A 173 8.24 47.18 3.48
C ALA A 173 8.38 46.47 2.12
N GLU A 174 9.35 46.86 1.30
CA GLU A 174 9.66 46.19 0.03
C GLU A 174 10.22 44.77 0.27
N GLU A 175 11.15 44.62 1.21
CA GLU A 175 11.69 43.32 1.61
C GLU A 175 10.60 42.39 2.16
N GLU A 176 9.67 42.91 2.97
CA GLU A 176 8.55 42.12 3.48
C GLU A 176 7.63 41.64 2.35
N ARG A 177 7.31 42.52 1.38
CA ARG A 177 6.52 42.14 0.20
C ARG A 177 7.23 41.08 -0.63
N ALA A 178 8.54 41.21 -0.83
CA ALA A 178 9.34 40.21 -1.55
C ALA A 178 9.30 38.85 -0.83
N GLN A 179 9.48 38.84 0.50
CA GLN A 179 9.37 37.62 1.31
C GLN A 179 7.97 36.99 1.25
N GLN A 180 6.92 37.80 1.26
CA GLN A 180 5.54 37.31 1.12
C GLN A 180 5.32 36.66 -0.25
N GLN A 181 5.82 37.28 -1.33
CA GLN A 181 5.74 36.71 -2.67
C GLN A 181 6.51 35.39 -2.77
N ASP A 182 7.72 35.31 -2.20
CA ASP A 182 8.53 34.09 -2.18
C ASP A 182 7.86 32.97 -1.39
N ARG A 183 7.25 33.28 -0.25
CA ARG A 183 6.46 32.30 0.54
C ARG A 183 5.29 31.76 -0.27
N LEU A 184 4.54 32.64 -0.95
CA LEU A 184 3.43 32.21 -1.81
C LEU A 184 3.91 31.37 -2.99
N ALA A 185 5.03 31.74 -3.61
CA ALA A 185 5.64 30.97 -4.69
C ALA A 185 6.10 29.58 -4.22
N ALA A 186 6.73 29.50 -3.05
CA ALA A 186 7.15 28.25 -2.43
C ALA A 186 5.93 27.36 -2.09
N GLN A 187 4.86 27.95 -1.55
CA GLN A 187 3.62 27.22 -1.25
C GLN A 187 2.97 26.66 -2.52
N ARG A 188 2.94 27.44 -3.61
CA ARG A 188 2.44 26.98 -4.91
C ARG A 188 3.27 25.82 -5.48
N ARG A 189 4.60 25.93 -5.42
CA ARG A 189 5.52 24.85 -5.84
C ARG A 189 5.34 23.58 -5.01
N ALA A 190 5.19 23.72 -3.69
CA ALA A 190 4.95 22.58 -2.81
C ALA A 190 3.61 21.89 -3.13
N LYS A 191 2.54 22.68 -3.30
CA LYS A 191 1.22 22.17 -3.70
C LYS A 191 1.29 21.43 -5.04
N GLN A 192 2.00 21.99 -6.02
CA GLN A 192 2.17 21.36 -7.32
C GLN A 192 2.93 20.03 -7.23
N ARG A 193 4.05 19.99 -6.48
CA ARG A 193 4.81 18.75 -6.26
C ARG A 193 3.97 17.67 -5.58
N ASN A 194 3.14 18.05 -4.61
CA ASN A 194 2.27 17.10 -3.93
C ASN A 194 1.19 16.54 -4.86
N LEU A 195 0.64 17.37 -5.76
CA LEU A 195 -0.31 16.93 -6.78
C LEU A 195 0.36 15.98 -7.78
N GLU A 196 1.53 16.36 -8.31
CA GLU A 196 2.31 15.52 -9.24
C GLU A 196 2.68 14.17 -8.61
N ALA A 197 3.10 14.15 -7.34
CA ALA A 197 3.41 12.92 -6.62
C ALA A 197 2.17 12.05 -6.38
N ALA A 198 1.00 12.66 -6.14
CA ALA A 198 -0.26 11.92 -5.99
C ALA A 198 -0.69 11.27 -7.31
N GLU A 199 -0.61 12.02 -8.42
CA GLU A 199 -0.90 11.50 -9.77
C GLU A 199 0.05 10.37 -10.16
N GLU A 200 1.34 10.50 -9.84
CA GLU A 200 2.32 9.44 -10.09
C GLU A 200 2.03 8.19 -9.27
N LYS A 201 1.67 8.35 -7.99
CA LYS A 201 1.29 7.23 -7.11
C LYS A 201 0.05 6.51 -7.64
N GLU A 202 -1.00 7.25 -8.01
CA GLU A 202 -2.22 6.66 -8.58
C GLU A 202 -1.91 5.90 -9.88
N LYS A 203 -1.06 6.45 -10.73
CA LYS A 203 -0.63 5.78 -11.96
C LYS A 203 0.15 4.48 -11.66
N GLN A 204 1.02 4.49 -10.66
CA GLN A 204 1.76 3.29 -10.24
C GLN A 204 0.82 2.23 -9.67
N GLU A 205 -0.14 2.62 -8.83
CA GLU A 205 -1.15 1.72 -8.28
C GLU A 205 -2.00 1.09 -9.39
N ARG A 206 -2.39 1.87 -10.41
CA ARG A 206 -3.11 1.34 -11.58
C ARG A 206 -2.30 0.35 -12.39
N LEU A 207 -1.01 0.64 -12.65
CA LEU A 207 -0.12 -0.28 -13.37
C LEU A 207 0.11 -1.56 -12.57
N ALA A 208 0.28 -1.47 -11.26
CA ALA A 208 0.43 -2.64 -10.40
C ALA A 208 -0.84 -3.50 -10.38
N ALA A 209 -2.03 -2.88 -10.34
CA ALA A 209 -3.30 -3.60 -10.44
C ALA A 209 -3.44 -4.29 -11.81
N GLU A 210 -3.05 -3.62 -12.89
CA GLU A 210 -3.05 -4.19 -14.25
C GLU A 210 -2.08 -5.38 -14.37
N GLU A 211 -0.88 -5.27 -13.80
CA GLU A 211 0.10 -6.38 -13.75
C GLU A 211 -0.44 -7.60 -12.99
N VAL A 212 -1.10 -7.38 -11.84
CA VAL A 212 -1.75 -8.45 -11.07
C VAL A 212 -2.84 -9.15 -11.90
N LEU A 213 -3.67 -8.38 -12.62
CA LEU A 213 -4.71 -8.95 -13.50
C LEU A 213 -4.10 -9.75 -14.66
N ILE A 214 -3.03 -9.25 -15.28
CA ILE A 214 -2.33 -9.98 -16.35
C ILE A 214 -1.76 -11.30 -15.80
N PHE A 215 -1.16 -11.27 -14.62
CA PHE A 215 -0.64 -12.47 -13.96
C PHE A 215 -1.75 -13.50 -13.68
N ARG A 216 -2.90 -13.06 -13.15
CA ARG A 216 -4.07 -13.94 -12.95
C ARG A 216 -4.59 -14.54 -14.26
N LYS A 217 -4.66 -13.74 -15.34
CA LYS A 217 -5.04 -14.21 -16.68
C LYS A 217 -4.06 -15.22 -17.25
N GLN A 218 -2.77 -15.08 -16.95
CA GLN A 218 -1.79 -16.12 -17.28
C GLN A 218 -2.05 -17.39 -16.48
N ASN A 219 -2.42 -17.28 -15.20
CA ASN A 219 -2.74 -18.42 -14.35
C ASN A 219 -3.97 -19.23 -14.81
N ALA A 220 -5.01 -18.56 -15.34
CA ALA A 220 -6.16 -19.25 -15.95
C ALA A 220 -6.00 -19.52 -17.46
N SER A 221 -4.81 -19.32 -18.03
CA SER A 221 -4.57 -19.60 -19.45
C SER A 221 -4.86 -21.07 -19.79
N VAL A 222 -5.32 -21.34 -21.01
CA VAL A 222 -5.55 -22.69 -21.54
C VAL A 222 -4.35 -23.64 -21.32
N LYS A 223 -3.12 -23.11 -21.36
CA LYS A 223 -1.91 -23.89 -21.07
C LYS A 223 -1.88 -24.38 -19.62
N ASN A 224 -2.25 -23.52 -18.67
CA ASN A 224 -2.29 -23.86 -17.25
C ASN A 224 -3.47 -24.77 -16.92
N VAL A 225 -4.62 -24.60 -17.57
CA VAL A 225 -5.73 -25.57 -17.45
C VAL A 225 -5.29 -26.97 -17.90
N ARG A 226 -4.53 -27.07 -19.00
CA ARG A 226 -3.93 -28.35 -19.44
C ARG A 226 -2.90 -28.88 -18.44
N HIS A 227 -2.07 -28.00 -17.88
CA HIS A 227 -1.10 -28.34 -16.83
C HIS A 227 -1.80 -28.93 -15.60
N VAL A 228 -2.84 -28.25 -15.08
CA VAL A 228 -3.67 -28.74 -13.96
C VAL A 228 -4.27 -30.10 -14.28
N ARG A 229 -4.81 -30.31 -15.48
CA ARG A 229 -5.33 -31.62 -15.90
C ARG A 229 -4.26 -32.71 -15.86
N ASP A 230 -3.04 -32.40 -16.30
CA ASP A 230 -1.94 -33.36 -16.34
C ASP A 230 -1.41 -33.64 -14.91
N LEU A 231 -1.35 -32.62 -14.04
CA LEU A 231 -1.09 -32.77 -12.60
C LEU A 231 -2.14 -33.66 -11.90
N ILE A 232 -3.42 -33.48 -12.20
CA ILE A 232 -4.50 -34.31 -11.63
C ILE A 232 -4.29 -35.78 -12.02
N ARG A 233 -3.98 -36.06 -13.30
CA ARG A 233 -3.70 -37.43 -13.76
C ARG A 233 -2.50 -38.04 -13.06
N GLU A 234 -1.44 -37.25 -12.89
CA GLU A 234 -0.23 -37.69 -12.19
C GLU A 234 -0.50 -37.98 -10.71
N LYS A 235 -1.23 -37.09 -10.03
CA LYS A 235 -1.67 -37.31 -8.64
C LYS A 235 -2.46 -38.61 -8.52
N TYR A 236 -3.47 -38.81 -9.37
CA TYR A 236 -4.27 -40.05 -9.34
C TYR A 236 -3.41 -41.29 -9.58
N ARG A 237 -2.41 -41.22 -10.46
CA ARG A 237 -1.46 -42.32 -10.69
C ARG A 237 -0.69 -42.65 -9.41
N LEU A 238 -0.16 -41.64 -8.72
CA LEU A 238 0.56 -41.83 -7.46
C LEU A 238 -0.37 -42.33 -6.34
N ASP A 239 -1.58 -41.79 -6.23
CA ASP A 239 -2.59 -42.24 -5.24
C ASP A 239 -2.91 -43.73 -5.42
N ILE A 240 -3.07 -44.19 -6.67
CA ILE A 240 -3.29 -45.60 -6.98
C ILE A 240 -2.08 -46.46 -6.57
N GLU A 241 -0.86 -46.01 -6.83
CA GLU A 241 0.36 -46.73 -6.45
C GLU A 241 0.53 -46.82 -4.92
N VAL A 242 0.29 -45.71 -4.21
CA VAL A 242 0.27 -45.64 -2.75
C VAL A 242 -0.79 -46.58 -2.19
N TRP A 243 -2.00 -46.57 -2.76
CA TRP A 243 -3.11 -47.42 -2.31
C TRP A 243 -2.88 -48.91 -2.56
N ARG A 244 -2.34 -49.27 -3.73
CA ARG A 244 -1.96 -50.66 -4.07
C ARG A 244 -0.97 -51.22 -3.05
N ARG A 245 -0.11 -50.37 -2.49
CA ARG A 245 0.94 -50.73 -1.54
C ARG A 245 0.55 -50.55 -0.07
N LYS A 246 -0.74 -50.34 0.25
CA LYS A 246 -1.18 -50.10 1.64
C LYS A 246 -0.86 -51.20 2.67
N ARG A 247 -0.59 -52.44 2.24
CA ARG A 247 -0.26 -53.60 3.10
C ARG A 247 1.21 -54.00 3.09
N VAL A 248 2.10 -53.07 2.73
CA VAL A 248 3.53 -53.36 2.62
C VAL A 248 4.20 -53.45 4.00
N GLN A 249 5.20 -54.32 4.11
CA GLN A 249 6.02 -54.49 5.31
C GLN A 249 6.66 -53.16 5.72
N VAL A 250 6.97 -53.01 7.01
CA VAL A 250 7.55 -51.77 7.59
C VAL A 250 8.75 -51.29 6.79
N ASP A 251 9.62 -52.21 6.37
CA ASP A 251 10.88 -51.91 5.67
C ASP A 251 10.69 -51.30 4.28
N ALA A 252 9.53 -51.47 3.63
CA ALA A 252 9.27 -50.92 2.30
C ALA A 252 8.33 -49.70 2.33
N ARG A 253 7.98 -49.21 3.53
CA ARG A 253 7.16 -47.99 3.71
C ARG A 253 7.84 -46.73 3.20
N PHE A 254 9.17 -46.64 3.28
CA PHE A 254 9.90 -45.44 2.86
C PHE A 254 9.64 -45.05 1.40
N LYS A 255 9.54 -46.03 0.48
CA LYS A 255 9.24 -45.76 -0.94
C LYS A 255 7.83 -45.22 -1.11
N ILE A 256 6.87 -45.78 -0.37
CA ILE A 256 5.47 -45.36 -0.42
C ILE A 256 5.32 -43.96 0.16
N GLU A 257 6.07 -43.65 1.23
CA GLU A 257 6.08 -42.32 1.82
C GLU A 257 6.63 -41.26 0.84
N GLU A 258 7.65 -41.62 0.05
CA GLU A 258 8.16 -40.73 -1.00
C GLU A 258 7.13 -40.49 -2.11
N ASP A 259 6.47 -41.55 -2.59
CA ASP A 259 5.40 -41.46 -3.60
C ASP A 259 4.20 -40.64 -3.07
N ALA A 260 3.84 -40.84 -1.79
CA ALA A 260 2.82 -40.07 -1.07
C ALA A 260 3.19 -38.58 -0.94
N ARG A 261 4.44 -38.28 -0.59
CA ARG A 261 4.92 -36.89 -0.48
C ARG A 261 4.88 -36.18 -1.83
N LYS A 262 5.19 -36.88 -2.93
CA LYS A 262 5.06 -36.35 -4.29
C LYS A 262 3.59 -36.08 -4.64
N ALA A 263 2.68 -36.99 -4.29
CA ALA A 263 1.24 -36.79 -4.52
C ALA A 263 0.70 -35.58 -3.75
N ASP A 264 1.14 -35.39 -2.49
CA ASP A 264 0.78 -34.24 -1.67
C ASP A 264 1.30 -32.93 -2.28
N ALA A 265 2.56 -32.89 -2.72
CA ALA A 265 3.14 -31.72 -3.37
C ALA A 265 2.40 -31.33 -4.66
N ILE A 266 1.98 -32.32 -5.46
CA ILE A 266 1.18 -32.09 -6.66
C ILE A 266 -0.21 -31.53 -6.30
N LEU A 267 -0.83 -32.02 -5.22
CA LEU A 267 -2.11 -31.48 -4.77
C LEU A 267 -1.97 -30.02 -4.32
N GLU A 268 -0.93 -29.71 -3.56
CA GLU A 268 -0.63 -28.32 -3.14
C GLU A 268 -0.44 -27.41 -4.36
N GLU A 269 0.25 -27.88 -5.41
CA GLU A 269 0.40 -27.14 -6.67
C GLU A 269 -0.95 -26.93 -7.39
N ILE A 270 -1.78 -27.97 -7.50
CA ILE A 270 -3.14 -27.87 -8.09
C ILE A 270 -3.97 -26.83 -7.33
N VAL A 271 -3.98 -26.90 -6.00
CA VAL A 271 -4.74 -25.98 -5.14
C VAL A 271 -4.22 -24.55 -5.34
N SER A 272 -2.91 -24.34 -5.41
CA SER A 272 -2.32 -23.01 -5.63
C SER A 272 -2.71 -22.41 -6.98
N ILE A 273 -2.76 -23.21 -8.05
CA ILE A 273 -3.15 -22.69 -9.38
C ILE A 273 -4.63 -22.34 -9.41
N VAL A 274 -5.48 -23.19 -8.83
CA VAL A 274 -6.95 -23.03 -8.90
C VAL A 274 -7.47 -22.03 -7.85
N SER A 275 -6.74 -21.80 -6.76
CA SER A 275 -7.11 -20.75 -5.78
C SER A 275 -7.08 -19.36 -6.41
N ASP A 276 -6.14 -19.13 -7.33
CA ASP A 276 -5.95 -17.85 -8.04
C ASP A 276 -6.99 -17.59 -9.12
N TRP A 277 -7.84 -18.57 -9.45
CA TRP A 277 -8.93 -18.40 -10.41
C TRP A 277 -10.06 -17.57 -9.80
N ASP A 278 -10.45 -16.51 -10.51
CA ASP A 278 -11.50 -15.56 -10.12
C ASP A 278 -12.34 -15.21 -11.36
N ASN A 279 -13.53 -14.63 -11.15
CA ASN A 279 -14.51 -14.37 -12.22
C ASN A 279 -13.95 -13.42 -13.29
N ASP A 280 -13.16 -12.42 -12.87
CA ASP A 280 -12.53 -11.42 -13.74
C ASP A 280 -11.47 -11.99 -14.70
N VAL A 281 -11.06 -13.23 -14.48
CA VAL A 281 -10.01 -13.90 -15.25
C VAL A 281 -10.57 -14.56 -16.53
N PHE A 282 -11.83 -14.98 -16.51
CA PHE A 282 -12.48 -15.67 -17.63
C PHE A 282 -13.26 -14.69 -18.51
N ASP A 283 -13.30 -14.95 -19.82
CA ASP A 283 -13.94 -14.03 -20.77
C ASP A 283 -15.47 -14.17 -20.78
N THR A 284 -15.98 -15.35 -20.42
CA THR A 284 -17.42 -15.64 -20.40
C THR A 284 -17.89 -16.14 -19.03
N PRO A 285 -19.14 -15.83 -18.63
CA PRO A 285 -19.69 -16.32 -17.37
C PRO A 285 -19.85 -17.84 -17.34
N GLU A 286 -20.08 -18.48 -18.49
CA GLU A 286 -20.18 -19.95 -18.59
C GLU A 286 -18.82 -20.64 -18.33
N GLU A 287 -17.71 -20.03 -18.79
CA GLU A 287 -16.36 -20.52 -18.47
C GLU A 287 -16.08 -20.44 -16.98
N TRP A 288 -16.50 -19.33 -16.35
CA TRP A 288 -16.39 -19.18 -14.90
C TRP A 288 -17.21 -20.23 -14.14
N GLU A 289 -18.45 -20.51 -14.55
CA GLU A 289 -19.30 -21.53 -13.89
C GLU A 289 -18.63 -22.91 -13.91
N MET A 290 -18.03 -23.31 -15.05
CA MET A 290 -17.26 -24.56 -15.13
C MET A 290 -15.99 -24.52 -14.28
N ALA A 291 -15.28 -23.39 -14.24
CA ALA A 291 -14.09 -23.22 -13.41
C ALA A 291 -14.41 -23.26 -11.92
N GLU A 292 -15.56 -22.70 -11.53
CA GLU A 292 -16.09 -22.71 -10.17
C GLU A 292 -16.48 -24.13 -9.75
N GLU A 293 -17.09 -24.92 -10.64
CA GLU A 293 -17.37 -26.34 -10.39
C GLU A 293 -16.07 -27.13 -10.13
N ILE A 294 -15.03 -26.91 -10.95
CA ILE A 294 -13.71 -27.51 -10.76
C ILE A 294 -13.09 -27.07 -9.42
N LYS A 295 -13.14 -25.77 -9.11
CA LYS A 295 -12.60 -25.18 -7.88
C LYS A 295 -13.27 -25.77 -6.63
N ASN A 296 -14.59 -25.95 -6.67
CA ASN A 296 -15.36 -26.54 -5.59
C ASN A 296 -15.17 -28.07 -5.49
N GLY A 297 -14.82 -28.73 -6.59
CA GLY A 297 -14.54 -30.17 -6.61
C GLY A 297 -13.15 -30.56 -6.08
N ILE A 298 -12.22 -29.61 -5.95
CA ILE A 298 -10.88 -29.88 -5.41
C ILE A 298 -10.96 -29.95 -3.88
N PRO A 299 -10.44 -31.03 -3.25
CA PRO A 299 -10.40 -31.14 -1.79
C PRO A 299 -9.66 -29.97 -1.15
N LYS A 300 -10.19 -29.41 -0.08
CA LYS A 300 -9.53 -28.35 0.68
C LYS A 300 -8.38 -28.95 1.47
N LEU A 301 -7.22 -28.29 1.49
CA LEU A 301 -6.04 -28.77 2.24
C LEU A 301 -6.28 -28.89 3.75
N ASP A 302 -7.27 -28.14 4.26
CA ASP A 302 -7.66 -28.12 5.67
C ASP A 302 -8.50 -29.35 6.06
N GLU A 303 -9.05 -30.07 5.08
CA GLU A 303 -9.82 -31.26 5.35
C GLU A 303 -8.91 -32.39 5.82
N PRO A 304 -9.28 -33.06 6.93
CA PRO A 304 -8.48 -34.15 7.44
C PRO A 304 -8.48 -35.29 6.41
N TYR A 305 -7.38 -36.06 6.34
CA TYR A 305 -7.21 -37.22 5.44
C TYR A 305 -7.06 -36.91 3.94
N VAL A 306 -6.97 -35.63 3.55
CA VAL A 306 -6.68 -35.24 2.17
C VAL A 306 -5.21 -35.48 1.81
N LEU A 307 -4.30 -35.18 2.73
CA LEU A 307 -2.87 -35.35 2.54
C LEU A 307 -2.39 -36.69 3.09
N TRP A 308 -1.57 -37.39 2.33
CA TRP A 308 -0.97 -38.65 2.77
C TRP A 308 0.01 -38.47 3.92
N ARG A 309 0.69 -37.33 4.01
CA ARG A 309 1.64 -37.03 5.10
C ARG A 309 0.97 -37.00 6.47
N THR A 310 -0.27 -36.52 6.55
CA THR A 310 -1.01 -36.40 7.81
C THR A 310 -1.79 -37.68 8.13
N SER A 311 -2.09 -38.48 7.11
CA SER A 311 -2.89 -39.69 7.26
C SER A 311 -2.48 -40.77 6.26
N PRO A 312 -1.32 -41.42 6.47
CA PRO A 312 -0.79 -42.42 5.54
C PRO A 312 -1.73 -43.63 5.40
N PRO A 313 -1.61 -44.42 4.32
CA PRO A 313 -2.53 -45.53 4.05
C PRO A 313 -2.48 -46.66 5.09
N TRP A 314 -1.41 -46.73 5.89
CA TRP A 314 -1.24 -47.69 6.99
C TRP A 314 -1.64 -47.13 8.37
N ASP A 315 -2.15 -45.90 8.45
CA ASP A 315 -2.69 -45.35 9.69
C ASP A 315 -4.00 -46.10 10.07
N PRO A 316 -4.05 -46.81 11.22
CA PRO A 316 -5.25 -47.51 11.65
C PRO A 316 -6.47 -46.58 11.80
N SER A 317 -6.25 -45.32 12.21
CA SER A 317 -7.34 -44.35 12.39
C SER A 317 -8.06 -44.01 11.08
N ARG A 318 -7.37 -44.12 9.93
CA ARG A 318 -7.98 -43.93 8.61
C ARG A 318 -8.89 -45.10 8.23
N LEU A 319 -8.48 -46.33 8.56
CA LEU A 319 -9.28 -47.53 8.30
C LEU A 319 -10.58 -47.53 9.12
N GLU A 320 -10.48 -47.21 10.41
CA GLU A 320 -11.64 -47.14 11.32
C GLU A 320 -12.68 -46.14 10.82
N ARG A 321 -12.26 -44.95 10.37
CA ARG A 321 -13.19 -43.96 9.80
C ARG A 321 -13.78 -44.39 8.47
N SER A 322 -13.01 -45.02 7.59
CA SER A 322 -13.55 -45.54 6.33
C SER A 322 -14.66 -46.57 6.58
N SER A 323 -14.55 -47.37 7.65
CA SER A 323 -15.61 -48.26 8.11
C SER A 323 -16.79 -47.49 8.70
N GLN A 324 -16.56 -46.45 9.50
CA GLN A 324 -17.64 -45.60 10.05
C GLN A 324 -18.45 -44.89 8.96
N ILE A 325 -17.79 -44.35 7.92
CA ILE A 325 -18.46 -43.72 6.78
C ILE A 325 -19.31 -44.75 6.03
N ALA A 326 -18.77 -45.94 5.74
CA ALA A 326 -19.52 -47.01 5.10
C ALA A 326 -20.76 -47.46 5.91
N HIS A 327 -20.68 -47.41 7.25
CA HIS A 327 -21.82 -47.69 8.12
C HIS A 327 -22.85 -46.56 8.13
N ALA A 328 -22.43 -45.29 8.08
CA ALA A 328 -23.34 -44.15 8.01
C ALA A 328 -24.16 -44.14 6.72
N ASP A 329 -23.51 -44.41 5.57
CA ASP A 329 -24.19 -44.44 4.27
C ASP A 329 -25.10 -45.68 4.12
N GLY A 330 -24.73 -46.81 4.75
CA GLY A 330 -25.54 -48.03 4.76
C GLY A 330 -26.86 -47.90 5.53
N GLN A 331 -26.96 -47.01 6.52
CA GLN A 331 -28.20 -46.82 7.30
C GLN A 331 -29.28 -46.04 6.54
N TYR A 332 -28.92 -45.25 5.53
CA TYR A 332 -29.89 -44.47 4.73
C TYR A 332 -30.54 -45.28 3.59
N ASN A 333 -29.99 -46.43 3.21
CA ASN A 333 -30.52 -47.27 2.13
C ASN A 333 -31.46 -48.40 2.61
N SER A 334 -31.84 -48.44 3.89
CA SER A 334 -32.74 -49.47 4.46
C SER A 334 -34.20 -49.03 4.61
N VAL A 335 -34.58 -47.85 4.12
CA VAL A 335 -35.95 -47.34 4.20
C VAL A 335 -36.54 -47.20 2.79
N ASN A 336 -36.93 -48.32 2.20
CA ASN A 336 -38.16 -48.52 1.40
C ASN A 336 -38.19 -49.91 0.75
#